data_AF-A0A7J3X586-F1
#
_entry.id   AF-A0A7J3X586-F1
#
_cell.length_a   1.000
_cell.length_b   1.000
_cell.length_c   1.000
_cell.angle_alpha   90.00
_cell.angle_beta   90.00
_cell.angle_gamma   90.00
#
_symmetry.space_group_name_H-M   'P 1'
#
loop_
_entity.id
_entity.type
_entity.pdbx_description
1 polymer ?
#
loop_
_entity_poly.entity_id
_entity_poly.type
_entity_poly.pdbx_seq_one_letter_code
_entity_poly.pdbx_strand_id
1 'polypeptide(L)' 'MGYAEGEGLVALPVLRSPREGCFLRLTPGRVSRDLAARKVVEFLRRECGVRGVREEDVLRLLPEGGFYLERWRPL' A
#
# COMPACT_ATOMS: atom_id res chain seq x y z
N MET A 1 0.07 2.16 6.87
CA MET A 1 -1.09 2.08 5.94
C MET A 1 -1.01 3.28 5.03
N GLY A 2 -1.06 3.13 3.71
CA GLY A 2 -0.97 4.28 2.80
C GLY A 2 -2.34 4.83 2.41
N TYR A 3 -2.47 6.15 2.28
CA TYR A 3 -3.60 6.84 1.66
C TYR A 3 -3.09 7.52 0.38
N ALA A 4 -3.92 7.54 -0.67
CA ALA A 4 -3.68 8.36 -1.85
C ALA A 4 -4.74 9.48 -1.85
N GLU A 5 -4.28 10.72 -1.73
CA GLU A 5 -5.09 11.91 -2.02
C GLU A 5 -4.51 12.54 -3.30
N GLY A 6 -5.30 12.55 -4.37
CA GLY A 6 -4.82 13.02 -5.68
C GLY A 6 -3.75 12.10 -6.31
N GLU A 7 -2.67 12.68 -6.84
CA GLU A 7 -1.62 11.96 -7.61
C GLU A 7 -0.46 11.42 -6.74
N GLY A 8 -0.52 11.58 -5.41
CA GLY A 8 0.57 11.22 -4.49
C GLY A 8 0.30 9.99 -3.64
N LEU A 9 1.30 9.11 -3.54
CA LEU A 9 1.32 7.94 -2.64
C LEU A 9 1.85 8.38 -1.26
N VAL A 10 1.00 8.38 -0.23
CA VAL A 10 1.40 8.79 1.14
C VAL A 10 1.32 7.61 2.09
N ALA A 11 2.40 7.31 2.81
CA ALA A 11 2.41 6.31 3.88
C ALA A 11 1.96 6.93 5.21
N LEU A 12 0.84 6.47 5.77
CA LEU A 12 0.34 6.89 7.09
C LEU A 12 0.72 5.90 8.21
N PRO A 13 1.02 6.40 9.42
CA PRO A 13 1.15 5.59 10.62
C PRO A 13 -0.20 4.96 11.02
N VAL A 14 -0.15 3.78 11.63
CA VAL A 14 -1.26 2.83 11.93
C VAL A 14 -2.43 3.41 12.76
N LEU A 15 -2.32 4.63 13.29
CA LEU A 15 -3.23 5.19 14.30
C LEU A 15 -4.50 5.88 13.75
N ARG A 16 -4.71 5.93 12.43
CA ARG A 16 -5.99 6.34 11.84
C ARG A 16 -6.59 5.19 11.03
N SER A 17 -7.56 4.47 11.61
CA SER A 17 -8.43 3.60 10.85
C SER A 17 -9.23 4.46 9.86
N PRO A 18 -9.04 4.29 8.54
CA PRO A 18 -9.76 5.10 7.59
C PRO A 18 -11.24 4.68 7.57
N ARG A 19 -12.14 5.68 7.62
CA ARG A 19 -13.59 5.46 7.54
C ARG A 19 -14.07 5.26 6.10
N GLU A 20 -13.37 5.83 5.12
CA GLU A 20 -13.69 5.77 3.68
C GLU A 20 -12.40 5.74 2.84
N GLY A 21 -12.40 5.02 1.71
CA GLY A 21 -11.29 4.97 0.74
C GLY A 21 -10.72 3.57 0.44
N CYS A 22 -9.64 3.52 -0.34
CA CYS A 22 -8.99 2.28 -0.80
C CYS A 22 -7.64 2.08 -0.10
N PHE A 23 -7.54 1.07 0.78
CA PHE A 23 -6.37 0.88 1.63
C PHE A 23 -5.84 -0.54 1.65
N LEU A 24 -4.52 -0.62 1.75
CA LEU A 24 -3.78 -1.85 1.96
C LEU A 24 -3.02 -1.77 3.29
N ARG A 25 -3.24 -2.77 4.13
CA ARG A 25 -2.48 -2.97 5.36
C ARG A 25 -1.23 -3.78 5.03
N LEU A 26 -0.09 -3.27 5.47
CA LEU A 26 1.21 -3.93 5.41
C LEU A 26 1.67 -4.19 6.84
N THR A 27 2.00 -5.44 7.14
CA THR A 27 2.60 -5.88 8.42
C THR A 27 3.87 -6.69 8.15
N PRO A 28 4.83 -6.76 9.08
CA PRO A 28 6.00 -7.61 8.90
C PRO A 28 5.60 -9.07 8.61
N GLY A 29 6.23 -9.69 7.61
CA GLY A 29 5.83 -11.00 7.11
C GLY A 29 6.83 -11.65 6.15
N ARG A 30 6.36 -12.63 5.38
CA ARG A 30 7.22 -13.49 4.55
C ARG A 30 7.34 -13.07 3.08
N VAL A 31 6.44 -12.21 2.59
CA VAL A 31 6.50 -11.74 1.19
C VAL A 31 7.69 -10.81 1.04
N SER A 32 8.57 -11.07 0.07
CA SER A 32 9.73 -10.19 -0.16
C SER A 32 9.30 -8.75 -0.45
N ARG A 33 10.16 -7.79 -0.14
CA ARG A 33 9.92 -6.36 -0.38
C ARG A 33 9.56 -6.07 -1.84
N ASP A 34 10.24 -6.67 -2.81
CA ASP A 34 9.95 -6.51 -4.23
C ASP A 34 8.56 -7.05 -4.61
N LEU A 35 8.24 -8.27 -4.15
CA LEU A 35 6.93 -8.85 -4.42
C LEU A 35 5.80 -8.08 -3.72
N ALA A 36 6.07 -7.56 -2.52
CA ALA A 36 5.15 -6.68 -1.81
C ALA A 36 4.92 -5.39 -2.60
N ALA A 37 5.97 -4.75 -3.12
CA ALA A 37 5.87 -3.55 -3.95
C ALA A 37 5.00 -3.80 -5.19
N ARG A 38 5.24 -4.90 -5.93
CA ARG A 38 4.41 -5.29 -7.09
C ARG A 38 2.94 -5.44 -6.73
N LYS A 39 2.65 -6.13 -5.63
CA LYS A 39 1.28 -6.35 -5.15
C LYS A 39 0.61 -5.04 -4.72
N VAL A 40 1.35 -4.11 -4.11
CA VAL A 40 0.83 -2.78 -3.79
C VAL A 40 0.48 -2.01 -5.05
N VAL A 41 1.39 -1.97 -6.05
CA VAL A 41 1.13 -1.30 -7.33
C VAL A 41 -0.09 -1.89 -8.03
N GLU A 42 -0.20 -3.22 -8.05
CA GLU A 42 -1.33 -3.91 -8.65
C GLU A 42 -2.64 -3.54 -7.96
N PHE A 43 -2.66 -3.53 -6.63
CA PHE A 43 -3.82 -3.10 -5.83
C PHE A 43 -4.21 -1.66 -6.15
N LEU A 44 -3.24 -0.73 -6.13
CA LEU A 44 -3.50 0.69 -6.40
C LEU A 44 -4.07 0.92 -7.80
N ARG A 45 -3.59 0.19 -8.80
CA ARG A 45 -4.06 0.32 -10.19
C ARG A 45 -5.43 -0.33 -10.42
N ARG A 46 -5.61 -1.56 -9.93
CA ARG A 46 -6.81 -2.37 -10.23
C ARG A 46 -8.00 -2.04 -9.34
N GLU A 47 -7.73 -1.77 -8.06
CA GLU A 47 -8.78 -1.61 -7.05
C GLU A 47 -8.99 -0.13 -6.69
N CYS A 48 -7.91 0.65 -6.62
CA CYS A 48 -8.01 2.07 -6.23
C CYS A 48 -8.08 3.05 -7.41
N GLY A 49 -7.91 2.58 -8.66
CA GLY A 49 -7.94 3.43 -9.86
C GLY A 49 -6.76 4.41 -9.99
N VAL A 50 -5.72 4.29 -9.16
CA VAL A 50 -4.55 5.16 -9.18
C VAL A 50 -3.69 4.81 -10.39
N ARG A 51 -3.51 5.78 -11.29
CA ARG A 51 -2.67 5.67 -12.49
C ARG A 51 -1.32 6.34 -12.23
N GLY A 52 -0.25 5.85 -12.87
CA GLY A 52 1.08 6.47 -12.80
C GLY A 52 2.01 5.99 -11.67
N VAL A 53 1.52 5.21 -10.70
CA VAL A 53 2.36 4.61 -9.66
C VAL A 53 3.31 3.56 -10.24
N ARG A 54 4.61 3.67 -9.95
CA ARG A 54 5.64 2.68 -10.31
C ARG A 54 6.07 1.85 -9.09
N GLU A 55 6.64 0.68 -9.36
CA GLU A 55 7.18 -0.21 -8.32
C GLU A 55 8.29 0.47 -7.52
N GLU A 56 9.15 1.25 -8.18
CA GLU A 56 10.22 2.04 -7.55
C GLU A 56 9.71 3.05 -6.51
N ASP A 57 8.56 3.69 -6.79
CA ASP A 57 7.96 4.67 -5.88
C ASP A 57 7.52 3.97 -4.58
N VAL A 58 6.97 2.76 -4.70
CA VAL A 58 6.55 1.95 -3.54
C VAL A 58 7.77 1.39 -2.80
N LEU A 59 8.80 0.92 -3.51
CA LEU A 59 10.01 0.37 -2.90
C LEU A 59 10.71 1.39 -1.99
N ARG A 60 10.75 2.66 -2.39
CA ARG A 60 11.31 3.75 -1.57
C ARG A 60 10.55 4.00 -0.27
N LEU A 61 9.28 3.63 -0.22
CA LEU A 61 8.40 3.81 0.95
C LEU A 61 8.37 2.57 1.85
N LEU A 62 8.61 1.38 1.30
CA LEU A 62 8.65 0.15 2.08
C LEU A 62 9.96 0.04 2.88
N PRO A 63 9.89 -0.21 4.20
CA PRO A 63 11.09 -0.52 4.98
C PRO A 63 11.74 -1.82 4.51
N GLU A 64 12.97 -2.07 4.96
CA GLU A 64 13.63 -3.35 4.73
C GLU A 64 12.88 -4.51 5.40
N GLY A 65 12.93 -5.69 4.79
CA GLY A 65 12.31 -6.91 5.30
C GLY A 65 11.18 -7.46 4.42
N GLY A 66 10.37 -8.33 5.01
CA GLY A 66 9.22 -8.94 4.33
C GLY A 66 7.89 -8.49 4.91
N PHE A 67 6.81 -8.76 4.18
CA PHE A 67 5.48 -8.24 4.49
C PHE A 67 4.37 -9.29 4.39
N TYR A 68 3.27 -9.05 5.07
CA TYR A 68 1.95 -9.54 4.70
C TYR A 68 1.12 -8.37 4.19
N LEU A 69 0.26 -8.64 3.21
CA LEU A 69 -0.58 -7.63 2.57
C LEU A 69 -2.04 -8.02 2.73
N GLU A 70 -2.83 -7.15 3.35
CA GLU A 70 -4.25 -7.39 3.60
C GLU A 70 -5.06 -6.19 3.12
N ARG A 71 -6.16 -6.44 2.42
CA ARG A 71 -7.11 -5.38 2.05
C ARG A 71 -7.80 -4.92 3.32
N TRP A 72 -7.81 -3.61 3.55
CA TRP A 72 -8.60 -3.06 4.64
C TRP A 72 -10.04 -2.89 4.16
N ARG A 73 -10.99 -3.48 4.90
CA ARG A 73 -12.41 -3.20 4.74
C ARG A 73 -12.89 -2.60 6.06
N PRO A 74 -13.43 -1.37 6.08
CA PRO A 74 -14.10 -0.88 7.28
C PRO A 74 -15.26 -1.83 7.62
N LEU A 75 -15.37 -2.18 8.91
CA LEU A 75 -16.53 -2.89 9.46
C LEU A 75 -17.73 -1.96 9.55
#